data_AF-A0A1I3GSZ0-F1
#
_entry.id   AF-A0A1I3GSZ0-F1
#
_cell.length_a   1.000
_cell.length_b   1.000
_cell.length_c   1.000
_cell.angle_alpha   90.00
_cell.angle_beta   90.00
_cell.angle_gamma   90.00
#
_symmetry.space_group_name_H-M   'P 1'
#
loop_
_entity.id
_entity.type
_entity.pdbx_description
1 polymer ?
#
loop_
_entity_poly.entity_id
_entity_poly.type
_entity_poly.pdbx_seq_one_letter_code
_entity_poly.pdbx_strand_id
1 'polypeptide(L)'
;MLVPLMEAVTDTCGGKAGALGALLRAGLPVPDGFVVPFAAYLDAVRDPDLARSAGESDDLDAARRMIEARPVRAAVIDALGRALDELGDPPVAVRSSAADEDTGQASAAGQHESFLAVHGVSEVADAVRACWASLFSPRAIDYRGACGRDGRPSDDPVMAVIVQRHLDAEVSGVMFTPAGPDGATEIEASWGLGPSVVGGTVTPDAYRVAEDGSVTRTVADKRTRLDRHGTQLVIRDVPTRARERPAIDDATATRLAELGKEIAAAFGGPQDIEWAIVDGRVWILQARPVTAALPPPSSPSTASDTPAATLTGTPGSRGTVTGTARIVRGPGDFARVHPGDILVCPFTDPAWTPLLRIAAGVVTETGGVLSHAAIVAREHAIPAVLGIPNATSRLHDDTVITIDGTIGTVTAANA
;
A
#
# COMPACT_ATOMS: atom_id res chain seq x y z
N MET A 1 13.06 -0.06 -26.19
CA MET A 1 13.89 0.54 -25.11
C MET A 1 13.01 0.81 -23.91
N LEU A 2 11.88 1.48 -24.11
CA LEU A 2 10.72 1.42 -23.21
C LEU A 2 9.68 0.45 -23.80
N VAL A 3 8.76 -0.01 -22.96
CA VAL A 3 7.66 -0.92 -23.34
C VAL A 3 6.34 -0.17 -23.10
N PRO A 4 5.44 -0.04 -24.08
CA PRO A 4 4.10 0.49 -23.82
C PRO A 4 3.42 -0.32 -22.71
N LEU A 5 2.70 0.32 -21.78
CA LEU A 5 2.16 -0.41 -20.62
C LEU A 5 1.21 -1.56 -21.03
N MET A 6 0.46 -1.38 -22.12
CA MET A 6 -0.40 -2.43 -22.70
C MET A 6 0.37 -3.68 -23.17
N GLU A 7 1.65 -3.54 -23.50
CA GLU A 7 2.54 -4.62 -23.93
C GLU A 7 3.36 -5.21 -22.77
N ALA A 8 3.26 -4.65 -21.57
CA ALA A 8 4.02 -5.10 -20.41
C ALA A 8 3.63 -6.53 -20.00
N VAL A 9 4.64 -7.32 -19.65
CA VAL A 9 4.54 -8.70 -19.17
C VAL A 9 5.46 -8.92 -17.97
N THR A 10 5.04 -9.81 -17.06
CA THR A 10 5.73 -10.05 -15.78
C THR A 10 7.21 -10.36 -15.93
N ASP A 11 7.58 -11.22 -16.88
CA ASP A 11 8.94 -11.72 -17.07
C ASP A 11 9.97 -10.63 -17.41
N THR A 12 9.52 -9.49 -17.94
CA THR A 12 10.41 -8.39 -18.36
C THR A 12 10.15 -7.06 -17.67
N CYS A 13 8.99 -6.93 -17.03
CA CYS A 13 8.47 -5.69 -16.48
C CYS A 13 8.04 -5.80 -14.99
N GLY A 14 8.15 -6.98 -14.37
CA GLY A 14 7.74 -7.20 -12.98
C GLY A 14 6.23 -7.37 -12.78
N GLY A 15 5.85 -7.79 -11.57
CA GLY A 15 4.48 -8.19 -11.24
C GLY A 15 3.44 -7.10 -11.49
N LYS A 16 3.70 -5.89 -10.96
CA LYS A 16 2.81 -4.73 -11.08
C LYS A 16 2.55 -4.33 -12.53
N ALA A 17 3.62 -4.17 -13.30
CA ALA A 17 3.50 -3.75 -14.69
C ALA A 17 2.83 -4.82 -15.55
N GLY A 18 3.16 -6.10 -15.32
CA GLY A 18 2.53 -7.23 -16.00
C GLY A 18 1.01 -7.30 -15.72
N ALA A 19 0.60 -7.09 -14.47
CA ALA A 19 -0.81 -7.05 -14.09
C ALA A 19 -1.54 -5.87 -14.76
N LEU A 20 -1.00 -4.66 -14.70
CA LEU A 20 -1.59 -3.49 -15.36
C LEU A 20 -1.68 -3.64 -16.90
N GLY A 21 -0.66 -4.24 -17.51
CA GLY A 21 -0.69 -4.56 -18.94
C GLY A 21 -1.77 -5.59 -19.28
N ALA A 22 -1.99 -6.61 -18.43
CA ALA A 22 -3.06 -7.58 -18.60
C ALA A 22 -4.45 -6.93 -18.51
N LEU A 23 -4.64 -6.01 -17.55
CA LEU A 23 -5.88 -5.25 -17.41
C LEU A 23 -6.17 -4.37 -18.64
N LEU A 24 -5.17 -3.67 -19.17
CA LEU A 24 -5.31 -2.88 -20.40
C LEU A 24 -5.72 -3.75 -21.59
N ARG A 25 -5.09 -4.92 -21.76
CA ARG A 25 -5.45 -5.88 -22.83
C ARG A 25 -6.86 -6.46 -22.66
N ALA A 26 -7.36 -6.53 -21.44
CA ALA A 26 -8.74 -6.89 -21.14
C ALA A 26 -9.75 -5.73 -21.34
N GLY A 27 -9.29 -4.53 -21.71
CA GLY A 27 -10.15 -3.36 -21.93
C GLY A 27 -10.56 -2.64 -20.65
N LEU A 28 -9.89 -2.91 -19.52
CA LEU A 28 -10.21 -2.34 -18.22
C LEU A 28 -9.59 -0.94 -18.04
N PRO A 29 -10.18 -0.06 -17.22
CA PRO A 29 -9.82 1.36 -17.20
C PRO A 29 -8.55 1.60 -16.38
N VAL A 30 -7.39 1.38 -16.99
CA VAL A 30 -6.08 1.67 -16.40
C VAL A 30 -5.49 2.94 -17.03
N PRO A 31 -4.85 3.84 -16.27
CA PRO A 31 -4.18 5.01 -16.84
C PRO A 31 -3.08 4.62 -17.83
N ASP A 32 -3.04 5.35 -18.95
CA ASP A 32 -2.00 5.16 -19.96
C ASP A 32 -0.61 5.42 -19.37
N GLY A 33 0.39 4.74 -19.95
CA GLY A 33 1.76 4.84 -19.50
C GLY A 33 2.69 3.91 -20.28
N PHE A 34 3.92 3.85 -19.80
CA PHE A 34 4.97 3.00 -20.32
C PHE A 34 5.84 2.46 -19.18
N VAL A 35 6.70 1.51 -19.52
CA VAL A 35 7.57 0.83 -18.57
C VAL A 35 9.03 0.94 -19.02
N VAL A 36 9.91 1.24 -18.06
CA VAL A 36 11.35 1.05 -18.15
C VAL A 36 11.63 -0.41 -17.75
N PRO A 37 11.92 -1.32 -18.69
CA PRO A 37 11.97 -2.76 -18.42
C PRO A 37 13.24 -3.19 -17.68
N PHE A 38 13.28 -4.44 -17.20
CA PHE A 38 14.45 -5.02 -16.52
C PHE A 38 15.75 -4.88 -17.33
N ALA A 39 15.69 -4.97 -18.65
CA ALA A 39 16.85 -4.80 -19.52
C ALA A 39 17.52 -3.43 -19.36
N ALA A 40 16.75 -2.36 -19.12
CA ALA A 40 17.29 -1.01 -18.91
C ALA A 40 17.96 -0.89 -17.53
N TYR A 41 17.39 -1.51 -16.50
CA TYR A 41 18.04 -1.63 -15.18
C TYR A 41 19.33 -2.43 -15.27
N LEU A 42 19.31 -3.61 -15.90
CA LEU A 42 20.47 -4.46 -16.07
C LEU A 42 21.56 -3.75 -16.85
N ASP A 43 21.22 -3.04 -17.92
CA ASP A 43 22.18 -2.19 -18.59
C ASP A 43 22.73 -1.16 -17.61
N ALA A 44 21.89 -0.44 -16.85
CA ALA A 44 22.31 0.63 -15.91
C ALA A 44 23.24 0.14 -14.80
N VAL A 45 23.02 -1.09 -14.32
CA VAL A 45 23.75 -1.69 -13.20
C VAL A 45 24.92 -2.59 -13.66
N ARG A 46 24.89 -3.13 -14.89
CA ARG A 46 26.02 -3.82 -15.54
C ARG A 46 27.07 -2.82 -15.99
N ASP A 47 27.71 -2.22 -15.00
CA ASP A 47 29.07 -1.73 -15.09
C ASP A 47 29.93 -2.66 -14.23
N PRO A 48 31.02 -3.24 -14.75
CA PRO A 48 31.89 -4.15 -14.00
C PRO A 48 32.37 -3.62 -12.64
N ASP A 49 32.32 -2.30 -12.41
CA ASP A 49 32.62 -1.71 -11.10
C ASP A 49 31.57 -1.99 -10.02
N LEU A 50 30.28 -2.13 -10.39
CA LEU A 50 29.16 -2.44 -9.48
C LEU A 50 29.18 -3.92 -9.05
N ALA A 51 29.43 -4.81 -10.02
CA ALA A 51 29.57 -6.25 -9.77
C ALA A 51 30.87 -6.61 -9.02
N ARG A 52 31.93 -5.79 -9.15
CA ARG A 52 33.18 -5.95 -8.39
C ARG A 52 33.13 -5.38 -6.98
N SER A 53 32.37 -4.30 -6.74
CA SER A 53 32.23 -3.69 -5.41
C SER A 53 31.12 -4.31 -4.55
N ALA A 54 30.15 -4.99 -5.18
CA ALA A 54 29.29 -5.97 -4.52
C ALA A 54 30.04 -7.30 -4.21
N GLY A 55 31.28 -7.44 -4.71
CA GLY A 55 32.20 -8.51 -4.36
C GLY A 55 33.07 -8.15 -3.15
N GLU A 56 32.97 -8.96 -2.10
CA GLU A 56 33.75 -8.96 -0.83
C GLU A 56 33.47 -7.83 0.19
N SER A 57 32.55 -6.91 -0.10
CA SER A 57 32.03 -5.96 0.88
C SER A 57 30.51 -6.15 1.03
N ASP A 58 30.06 -6.64 2.19
CA ASP A 58 28.65 -6.75 2.61
C ASP A 58 27.94 -5.37 2.75
N ASP A 59 28.55 -4.29 2.28
CA ASP A 59 28.05 -2.91 2.37
C ASP A 59 27.03 -2.60 1.26
N LEU A 60 25.81 -3.10 1.45
CA LEU A 60 24.67 -2.87 0.55
C LEU A 60 24.24 -1.39 0.50
N ASP A 61 24.56 -0.59 1.53
CA ASP A 61 24.31 0.85 1.51
C ASP A 61 25.29 1.56 0.55
N ALA A 62 26.50 1.04 0.37
CA ALA A 62 27.41 1.49 -0.68
C ALA A 62 26.84 1.23 -2.09
N ALA A 63 26.20 0.07 -2.31
CA ALA A 63 25.54 -0.24 -3.58
C ALA A 63 24.39 0.73 -3.89
N ARG A 64 23.55 1.04 -2.89
CA ARG A 64 22.50 2.07 -3.01
C ARG A 64 23.05 3.43 -3.39
N ARG A 65 24.05 3.93 -2.63
CA ARG A 65 24.68 5.25 -2.87
C ARG A 65 25.32 5.34 -4.26
N MET A 66 25.89 4.24 -4.73
CA MET A 66 26.49 4.18 -6.06
C MET A 66 25.45 4.28 -7.17
N ILE A 67 24.28 3.63 -7.02
CA ILE A 67 23.18 3.79 -7.98
C ILE A 67 22.64 5.22 -7.94
N GLU A 68 22.45 5.79 -6.74
CA GLU A 68 21.97 7.17 -6.56
C GLU A 68 22.92 8.22 -7.18
N ALA A 69 24.23 7.99 -7.11
CA ALA A 69 25.25 8.87 -7.66
C ALA A 69 25.42 8.78 -9.19
N ARG A 70 24.85 7.74 -9.83
CA ARG A 70 25.01 7.51 -11.27
C ARG A 70 23.87 8.13 -12.06
N PRO A 71 24.15 9.01 -13.04
CA PRO A 71 23.09 9.52 -13.90
C PRO A 71 22.49 8.38 -14.74
N VAL A 72 21.19 8.48 -15.01
CA VAL A 72 20.51 7.60 -15.97
C VAL A 72 21.16 7.79 -17.35
N ARG A 73 21.36 6.71 -18.11
CA ARG A 73 21.99 6.80 -19.44
C ARG A 73 21.21 7.73 -20.37
N ALA A 74 21.94 8.52 -21.16
CA ALA A 74 21.35 9.46 -22.13
C ALA A 74 20.32 8.78 -23.05
N ALA A 75 20.59 7.57 -23.53
CA ALA A 75 19.64 6.82 -24.36
C ALA A 75 18.28 6.58 -23.68
N VAL A 76 18.28 6.29 -22.37
CA VAL A 76 17.05 6.14 -21.58
C VAL A 76 16.38 7.48 -21.38
N ILE A 77 17.13 8.54 -21.08
CA ILE A 77 16.60 9.92 -20.96
C ILE A 77 15.90 10.36 -22.26
N ASP A 78 16.55 10.14 -23.41
CA ASP A 78 15.97 10.47 -24.72
C ASP A 78 14.69 9.68 -25.01
N ALA A 79 14.64 8.40 -24.59
CA ALA A 79 13.46 7.56 -24.71
C ALA A 79 12.34 8.02 -23.77
N LEU A 80 12.67 8.42 -22.54
CA LEU A 80 11.71 9.00 -21.58
C LEU A 80 11.12 10.29 -22.15
N GLY A 81 11.95 11.18 -22.71
CA GLY A 81 11.48 12.43 -23.32
C GLY A 81 10.46 12.18 -24.42
N ARG A 82 10.78 11.31 -25.40
CA ARG A 82 9.83 10.95 -26.47
C ARG A 82 8.53 10.36 -25.94
N ALA A 83 8.61 9.44 -24.97
CA ALA A 83 7.43 8.77 -24.42
C ALA A 83 6.56 9.73 -23.58
N LEU A 84 7.17 10.70 -22.88
CA LEU A 84 6.44 11.75 -22.19
C LEU A 84 5.75 12.70 -23.17
N ASP A 85 6.44 13.11 -24.24
CA ASP A 85 5.86 13.94 -25.30
C ASP A 85 4.65 13.24 -25.95
N GLU A 86 4.73 11.93 -26.21
CA GLU A 86 3.62 11.12 -26.72
C GLU A 86 2.43 11.05 -25.74
N LEU A 87 2.68 11.07 -24.43
CA LEU A 87 1.64 11.19 -23.41
C LEU A 87 1.08 12.62 -23.27
N GLY A 88 1.67 13.61 -23.94
CA GLY A 88 1.32 15.03 -23.87
C GLY A 88 2.00 15.79 -22.71
N ASP A 89 3.15 15.31 -22.24
CA ASP A 89 3.91 15.80 -21.09
C ASP A 89 3.06 16.10 -19.82
N PRO A 90 2.16 15.19 -19.40
CA PRO A 90 1.40 15.38 -18.18
C PRO A 90 2.29 15.12 -16.96
N PRO A 91 1.88 15.57 -15.75
CA PRO A 91 2.39 14.98 -14.53
C PRO A 91 2.17 13.47 -14.53
N VAL A 92 3.16 12.72 -14.02
CA VAL A 92 3.16 11.26 -14.00
C VAL A 92 3.35 10.70 -12.59
N ALA A 93 2.88 9.48 -12.40
CA ALA A 93 3.25 8.60 -11.30
C ALA A 93 4.38 7.67 -11.78
N VAL A 94 5.44 7.58 -10.99
CA VAL A 94 6.60 6.71 -11.22
C VAL A 94 6.64 5.65 -10.12
N ARG A 95 6.39 4.38 -10.46
CA ARG A 95 6.22 3.29 -9.49
C ARG A 95 7.20 2.16 -9.76
N SER A 96 7.75 1.58 -8.70
CA SER A 96 8.55 0.35 -8.79
C SER A 96 7.71 -0.83 -9.27
N SER A 97 8.36 -1.77 -9.95
CA SER A 97 7.82 -3.07 -10.34
C SER A 97 8.97 -4.09 -10.33
N ALA A 98 9.34 -4.58 -9.15
CA ALA A 98 10.37 -5.60 -9.02
C ALA A 98 9.90 -6.99 -9.47
N ALA A 99 10.85 -7.89 -9.72
CA ALA A 99 10.55 -9.29 -10.09
C ALA A 99 9.91 -10.11 -8.97
N ASP A 100 10.13 -9.71 -7.71
CA ASP A 100 9.64 -10.35 -6.49
C ASP A 100 8.45 -9.62 -5.83
N GLU A 101 7.97 -8.51 -6.42
CA GLU A 101 6.78 -7.79 -5.96
C GLU A 101 5.47 -8.49 -6.38
N ASP A 102 4.42 -8.33 -5.55
CA ASP A 102 3.04 -8.77 -5.80
C ASP A 102 2.88 -10.27 -6.16
N THR A 103 3.68 -11.11 -5.50
CA THR A 103 3.53 -12.57 -5.57
C THR A 103 2.41 -13.06 -4.65
N GLY A 104 1.80 -14.21 -4.96
CA GLY A 104 0.71 -14.77 -4.14
C GLY A 104 1.09 -15.21 -2.72
N GLN A 105 2.36 -15.13 -2.33
CA GLN A 105 2.84 -15.58 -1.02
C GLN A 105 2.98 -14.45 0.01
N ALA A 106 3.12 -13.19 -0.41
CA ALA A 106 3.24 -12.05 0.50
C ALA A 106 2.95 -10.72 -0.20
N SER A 107 2.29 -9.79 0.50
CA SER A 107 1.77 -8.54 -0.09
C SER A 107 2.86 -7.58 -0.56
N ALA A 108 4.11 -7.78 -0.15
CA ALA A 108 5.24 -6.89 -0.43
C ALA A 108 4.98 -5.38 -0.23
N ALA A 109 4.03 -5.04 0.67
CA ALA A 109 3.45 -3.70 0.72
C ALA A 109 4.50 -2.62 1.01
N GLY A 110 4.65 -1.71 0.04
CA GLY A 110 5.47 -0.48 0.13
C GLY A 110 6.95 -0.67 0.44
N GLN A 111 7.55 -1.76 -0.01
CA GLN A 111 9.00 -2.00 0.09
C GLN A 111 9.84 -1.03 -0.73
N HIS A 112 9.29 -0.60 -1.85
CA HIS A 112 9.99 0.14 -2.88
C HIS A 112 9.34 1.50 -3.10
N GLU A 113 10.13 2.43 -3.62
CA GLU A 113 9.72 3.82 -3.73
C GLU A 113 8.71 4.02 -4.87
N SER A 114 7.74 4.90 -4.62
CA SER A 114 6.75 5.36 -5.60
C SER A 114 6.61 6.87 -5.49
N PHE A 115 6.65 7.55 -6.61
CA PHE A 115 6.59 9.00 -6.70
C PHE A 115 5.34 9.41 -7.47
N LEU A 116 4.62 10.40 -6.96
CA LEU A 116 3.45 10.98 -7.62
C LEU A 116 3.75 12.43 -8.00
N ALA A 117 2.97 12.97 -8.94
CA ALA A 117 3.07 14.37 -9.37
C ALA A 117 4.43 14.77 -9.96
N VAL A 118 5.20 13.80 -10.48
CA VAL A 118 6.50 14.03 -11.12
C VAL A 118 6.27 14.67 -12.48
N HIS A 119 7.01 15.72 -12.85
CA HIS A 119 6.81 16.39 -14.13
C HIS A 119 8.12 16.70 -14.86
N GLY A 120 8.14 16.43 -16.16
CA GLY A 120 9.31 16.64 -17.01
C GLY A 120 10.35 15.51 -16.95
N VAL A 121 11.09 15.36 -18.06
CA VAL A 121 12.03 14.25 -18.28
C VAL A 121 13.11 14.11 -17.21
N SER A 122 13.61 15.23 -16.68
CA SER A 122 14.67 15.21 -15.66
C SER A 122 14.17 14.63 -14.35
N GLU A 123 13.01 15.08 -13.86
CA GLU A 123 12.44 14.58 -12.60
C GLU A 123 12.01 13.11 -12.74
N VAL A 124 11.48 12.72 -13.91
CA VAL A 124 11.15 11.32 -14.19
C VAL A 124 12.40 10.44 -14.20
N ALA A 125 13.51 10.90 -14.78
CA ALA A 125 14.78 10.15 -14.75
C ALA A 125 15.32 10.01 -13.32
N ASP A 126 15.21 11.06 -12.50
CA ASP A 126 15.59 11.02 -11.08
C ASP A 126 14.72 10.04 -10.29
N ALA A 127 13.41 10.05 -10.52
CA ALA A 127 12.47 9.11 -9.89
C ALA A 127 12.75 7.65 -10.31
N VAL A 128 13.04 7.40 -11.59
CA VAL A 128 13.44 6.05 -12.08
C VAL A 128 14.71 5.57 -11.37
N ARG A 129 15.72 6.43 -11.23
CA ARG A 129 16.95 6.12 -10.50
C ARG A 129 16.67 5.81 -9.03
N ALA A 130 15.81 6.59 -8.38
CA ALA A 130 15.43 6.38 -7.00
C ALA A 130 14.67 5.05 -6.79
N CYS A 131 13.78 4.67 -7.71
CA CYS A 131 13.16 3.36 -7.70
C CYS A 131 14.22 2.25 -7.77
N TRP A 132 15.16 2.32 -8.71
CA TRP A 132 16.25 1.33 -8.81
C TRP A 132 17.11 1.26 -7.55
N ALA A 133 17.46 2.40 -6.94
CA ALA A 133 18.20 2.43 -5.69
C ALA A 133 17.43 1.79 -4.53
N SER A 134 16.09 1.88 -4.54
CA SER A 134 15.24 1.32 -3.49
C SER A 134 15.32 -0.21 -3.37
N LEU A 135 15.78 -0.91 -4.42
CA LEU A 135 16.10 -2.35 -4.34
C LEU A 135 17.10 -2.66 -3.23
N PHE A 136 18.02 -1.75 -2.94
CA PHE A 136 19.09 -1.91 -1.96
C PHE A 136 18.79 -1.17 -0.65
N SER A 137 17.54 -0.74 -0.44
CA SER A 137 17.14 -0.17 0.84
C SER A 137 17.17 -1.23 1.94
N PRO A 138 17.46 -0.85 3.21
CA PRO A 138 17.42 -1.79 4.33
C PRO A 138 16.09 -2.57 4.43
N ARG A 139 14.99 -1.90 4.08
CA ARG A 139 13.63 -2.45 4.06
C ARG A 139 13.49 -3.60 3.05
N ALA A 140 13.93 -3.37 1.81
CA ALA A 140 13.87 -4.37 0.76
C ALA A 140 14.80 -5.57 1.06
N ILE A 141 15.95 -5.31 1.68
CA ILE A 141 16.90 -6.35 2.09
C ILE A 141 16.31 -7.23 3.20
N ASP A 142 15.79 -6.62 4.28
CA ASP A 142 15.19 -7.32 5.41
C ASP A 142 14.02 -8.20 4.98
N TYR A 143 13.24 -7.73 4.00
CA TYR A 143 12.14 -8.49 3.43
C TYR A 143 12.64 -9.68 2.60
N ARG A 144 13.55 -9.47 1.65
CA ARG A 144 14.12 -10.57 0.84
C ARG A 144 14.83 -11.61 1.69
N GLY A 145 15.56 -11.18 2.73
CA GLY A 145 16.17 -12.09 3.69
C GLY A 145 15.16 -12.95 4.47
N ALA A 146 13.95 -12.43 4.71
CA ALA A 146 12.86 -13.19 5.32
C ALA A 146 12.22 -14.19 4.35
N CYS A 147 12.00 -13.82 3.09
CA CYS A 147 11.45 -14.69 2.05
C CYS A 147 12.45 -15.75 1.54
N GLY A 148 13.75 -15.46 1.56
CA GLY A 148 14.82 -16.35 1.10
C GLY A 148 15.00 -17.65 1.91
N ARG A 149 14.24 -17.84 2.99
CA ARG A 149 14.20 -19.12 3.75
C ARG A 149 13.43 -20.24 3.05
N ASP A 150 12.74 -19.94 1.94
CA ASP A 150 11.92 -20.91 1.19
C ASP A 150 12.64 -21.57 -0.02
N GLY A 151 13.97 -21.43 -0.11
CA GLY A 151 14.79 -22.32 -0.95
C GLY A 151 14.83 -22.04 -2.46
N ARG A 152 14.46 -20.84 -2.92
CA ARG A 152 14.85 -20.37 -4.27
C ARG A 152 16.18 -19.59 -4.19
N PRO A 153 17.13 -19.83 -5.12
CA PRO A 153 18.27 -18.94 -5.27
C PRO A 153 17.74 -17.53 -5.55
N SER A 154 18.19 -16.51 -4.83
CA SER A 154 17.93 -15.13 -5.23
C SER A 154 18.75 -14.86 -6.49
N ASP A 155 18.11 -14.96 -7.66
CA ASP A 155 18.63 -14.29 -8.85
C ASP A 155 18.86 -12.80 -8.50
N ASP A 156 19.85 -12.17 -9.14
CA ASP A 156 20.18 -10.76 -8.90
C ASP A 156 18.91 -9.89 -8.89
N PRO A 157 18.71 -9.03 -7.88
CA PRO A 157 17.50 -8.23 -7.79
C PRO A 157 17.39 -7.31 -9.02
N VAL A 158 16.31 -7.47 -9.79
CA VAL A 158 15.98 -6.64 -10.96
C VAL A 158 14.67 -5.90 -10.76
N MET A 159 14.62 -4.66 -11.25
CA MET A 159 13.45 -3.81 -11.12
C MET A 159 13.15 -3.08 -12.42
N ALA A 160 11.88 -3.17 -12.82
CA ALA A 160 11.31 -2.32 -13.83
C ALA A 160 10.64 -1.11 -13.15
N VAL A 161 10.42 -0.05 -13.91
CA VAL A 161 9.78 1.16 -13.41
C VAL A 161 8.62 1.54 -14.32
N ILE A 162 7.43 1.68 -13.73
CA ILE A 162 6.21 2.08 -14.40
C ILE A 162 6.14 3.60 -14.38
N VAL A 163 5.86 4.21 -15.53
CA VAL A 163 5.56 5.64 -15.65
C VAL A 163 4.15 5.77 -16.24
N GLN A 164 3.21 6.21 -15.42
CA GLN A 164 1.80 6.35 -15.79
C GLN A 164 1.33 7.79 -15.63
N ARG A 165 0.31 8.19 -16.39
CA ARG A 165 -0.35 9.48 -16.17
C ARG A 165 -0.81 9.61 -14.72
N HIS A 166 -0.48 10.73 -14.08
CA HIS A 166 -0.98 11.03 -12.75
C HIS A 166 -2.47 11.34 -12.82
N LEU A 167 -3.23 10.83 -11.83
CA LEU A 167 -4.64 11.10 -11.68
C LEU A 167 -4.87 11.98 -10.45
N ASP A 168 -5.40 13.18 -10.66
CA ASP A 168 -5.85 14.07 -9.58
C ASP A 168 -7.19 13.56 -9.02
N ALA A 169 -7.13 12.47 -8.26
CA ALA A 169 -8.31 11.78 -7.76
C ALA A 169 -9.15 12.68 -6.84
N GLU A 170 -10.46 12.72 -7.09
CA GLU A 170 -11.43 13.32 -6.16
C GLU A 170 -11.69 12.39 -4.98
N VAL A 171 -11.73 11.10 -5.27
CA VAL A 171 -11.93 9.98 -4.35
C VAL A 171 -11.02 8.84 -4.81
N SER A 172 -10.43 8.15 -3.86
CA SER A 172 -9.64 6.95 -4.13
C SER A 172 -9.82 5.94 -3.01
N GLY A 173 -9.38 4.72 -3.28
CA GLY A 173 -9.64 3.63 -2.36
C GLY A 173 -8.95 2.35 -2.73
N VAL A 174 -9.24 1.35 -1.91
CA VAL A 174 -8.82 -0.03 -2.08
C VAL A 174 -10.06 -0.90 -2.06
N MET A 175 -10.08 -1.98 -2.84
CA MET A 175 -11.13 -2.99 -2.76
C MET A 175 -10.55 -4.39 -2.79
N PHE A 176 -11.12 -5.26 -1.96
CA PHE A 176 -10.78 -6.68 -1.91
C PHE A 176 -11.96 -7.47 -2.47
N THR A 177 -11.73 -8.20 -3.55
CA THR A 177 -12.76 -9.05 -4.16
C THR A 177 -12.97 -10.31 -3.31
N PRO A 178 -14.16 -10.92 -3.33
CA PRO A 178 -14.45 -12.06 -2.49
C PRO A 178 -13.60 -13.29 -2.81
N ALA A 179 -13.30 -14.09 -1.78
CA ALA A 179 -12.57 -15.35 -1.90
C ALA A 179 -13.40 -16.50 -2.51
N GLY A 180 -14.72 -16.37 -2.50
CA GLY A 180 -15.66 -17.38 -2.97
C GLY A 180 -16.97 -16.76 -3.44
N PRO A 181 -17.87 -17.56 -4.05
CA PRO A 181 -19.05 -17.06 -4.75
C PRO A 181 -20.07 -16.35 -3.85
N ASP A 182 -20.14 -16.71 -2.56
CA ASP A 182 -21.05 -16.07 -1.59
C ASP A 182 -20.38 -14.93 -0.80
N GLY A 183 -19.13 -14.59 -1.15
CA GLY A 183 -18.40 -13.52 -0.50
C GLY A 183 -18.87 -12.14 -0.95
N ALA A 184 -18.64 -11.13 -0.12
CA ALA A 184 -18.85 -9.73 -0.50
C ALA A 184 -17.55 -9.10 -0.99
N THR A 185 -17.68 -8.07 -1.83
CA THR A 185 -16.56 -7.16 -2.11
C THR A 185 -16.49 -6.14 -0.98
N GLU A 186 -15.31 -6.02 -0.37
CA GLU A 186 -15.03 -5.04 0.68
C GLU A 186 -14.30 -3.86 0.03
N ILE A 187 -14.79 -2.64 0.24
CA ILE A 187 -14.30 -1.43 -0.42
C ILE A 187 -14.05 -0.37 0.65
N GLU A 188 -12.87 0.25 0.63
CA GLU A 188 -12.55 1.41 1.43
C GLU A 188 -12.34 2.63 0.54
N ALA A 189 -12.94 3.77 0.91
CA ALA A 189 -12.87 5.00 0.12
C ALA A 189 -12.61 6.24 0.98
N SER A 190 -11.76 7.14 0.49
CA SER A 190 -11.55 8.46 1.09
C SER A 190 -11.35 9.53 0.02
N TRP A 191 -11.43 10.79 0.44
CA TRP A 191 -11.24 11.95 -0.42
C TRP A 191 -9.78 12.10 -0.85
N GLY A 192 -9.55 12.51 -2.09
CA GLY A 192 -8.22 12.78 -2.63
C GLY A 192 -7.49 11.53 -3.14
N LEU A 193 -6.16 11.59 -3.13
CA LEU A 193 -5.24 10.60 -3.66
C LEU A 193 -5.09 9.35 -2.77
N GLY A 194 -4.87 8.20 -3.42
CA GLY A 194 -4.86 6.86 -2.79
C GLY A 194 -3.86 6.61 -1.67
N PRO A 195 -2.65 7.21 -1.65
CA PRO A 195 -1.64 6.90 -0.62
C PRO A 195 -2.13 7.09 0.81
N SER A 196 -3.09 7.98 1.06
CA SER A 196 -3.62 8.15 2.41
C SER A 196 -4.41 6.94 2.91
N VAL A 197 -5.13 6.25 2.01
CA VAL A 197 -5.91 5.05 2.34
C VAL A 197 -4.97 3.85 2.51
N VAL A 198 -4.10 3.60 1.53
CA VAL A 198 -3.15 2.48 1.54
C VAL A 198 -2.21 2.56 2.74
N GLY A 199 -1.63 3.74 2.97
CA GLY A 199 -0.74 3.99 4.11
C GLY A 199 -1.46 4.17 5.45
N GLY A 200 -2.79 4.06 5.50
CA GLY A 200 -3.56 4.14 6.74
C GLY A 200 -3.49 5.48 7.46
N THR A 201 -3.06 6.56 6.80
CA THR A 201 -2.97 7.91 7.40
C THR A 201 -4.33 8.61 7.49
N VAL A 202 -5.36 8.01 6.90
CA VAL A 202 -6.76 8.39 7.05
C VAL A 202 -7.58 7.17 7.46
N THR A 203 -8.64 7.38 8.24
CA THR A 203 -9.69 6.37 8.45
C THR A 203 -10.73 6.52 7.34
N PRO A 204 -10.78 5.61 6.36
CA PRO A 204 -11.67 5.70 5.21
C PRO A 204 -13.10 5.26 5.56
N ASP A 205 -14.04 5.60 4.69
CA ASP A 205 -15.36 4.96 4.69
C ASP A 205 -15.21 3.49 4.30
N ALA A 206 -16.03 2.62 4.87
CA ALA A 206 -16.08 1.20 4.55
C ALA A 206 -17.42 0.86 3.89
N TYR A 207 -17.36 0.10 2.79
CA TYR A 207 -18.52 -0.38 2.05
C TYR A 207 -18.36 -1.86 1.82
N ARG A 208 -19.47 -2.58 1.95
CA ARG A 208 -19.54 -4.01 1.69
C ARG A 208 -20.68 -4.25 0.71
N VAL A 209 -20.33 -4.81 -0.45
CA VAL A 209 -21.27 -5.12 -1.52
C VAL A 209 -21.43 -6.64 -1.58
N ALA A 210 -22.60 -7.13 -1.17
CA ALA A 210 -22.92 -8.54 -1.21
C ALA A 210 -23.24 -9.02 -2.63
N GLU A 211 -23.32 -10.34 -2.81
CA GLU A 211 -23.57 -10.94 -4.12
C GLU A 211 -24.93 -10.55 -4.73
N ASP A 212 -25.93 -10.30 -3.88
CA ASP A 212 -27.26 -9.82 -4.30
C ASP A 212 -27.29 -8.31 -4.65
N GLY A 213 -26.14 -7.64 -4.58
CA GLY A 213 -25.99 -6.21 -4.84
C GLY A 213 -26.34 -5.31 -3.66
N SER A 214 -26.72 -5.87 -2.51
CA SER A 214 -26.97 -5.07 -1.30
C SER A 214 -25.69 -4.41 -0.79
N VAL A 215 -25.80 -3.13 -0.44
CA VAL A 215 -24.67 -2.32 0.04
C VAL A 215 -24.90 -1.98 1.51
N THR A 216 -23.95 -2.38 2.36
CA THR A 216 -23.85 -1.88 3.73
C THR A 216 -22.64 -0.96 3.84
N ARG A 217 -22.78 0.20 4.49
CA ARG A 217 -21.69 1.18 4.61
C ARG A 217 -21.54 1.72 6.02
N THR A 218 -20.30 2.07 6.35
CA THR A 218 -19.92 2.80 7.56
C THR A 218 -19.17 4.06 7.12
N VAL A 219 -19.71 5.23 7.49
CA VAL A 219 -19.07 6.52 7.19
C VAL A 219 -18.12 6.89 8.32
N ALA A 220 -16.84 7.07 8.00
CA ALA A 220 -15.79 7.49 8.91
C ALA A 220 -15.48 8.99 8.78
N ASP A 221 -14.61 9.50 9.67
CA ASP A 221 -14.30 10.94 9.75
C ASP A 221 -13.57 11.48 8.51
N LYS A 222 -12.74 10.68 7.82
CA LYS A 222 -11.97 11.12 6.63
C LYS A 222 -11.33 12.51 6.82
N ARG A 223 -10.68 12.71 7.97
CA ARG A 223 -10.29 14.03 8.51
C ARG A 223 -9.49 14.87 7.53
N THR A 224 -8.59 14.20 6.82
CA THR A 224 -7.64 14.78 5.88
C THR A 224 -7.78 14.14 4.50
N ARG A 225 -7.36 14.88 3.48
CA ARG A 225 -7.20 14.41 2.10
C ARG A 225 -5.82 14.77 1.59
N LEU A 226 -5.27 13.92 0.72
CA LEU A 226 -4.03 14.19 0.00
C LEU A 226 -4.38 14.66 -1.41
N ASP A 227 -3.85 15.79 -1.84
CA ASP A 227 -4.07 16.31 -3.19
C ASP A 227 -2.76 16.75 -3.82
N ARG A 228 -2.75 16.93 -5.13
CA ARG A 228 -1.65 17.60 -5.83
C ARG A 228 -1.86 19.11 -5.87
N HIS A 229 -0.77 19.86 -5.71
CA HIS A 229 -0.67 21.29 -5.97
C HIS A 229 0.63 21.58 -6.72
N GLY A 230 0.54 21.78 -8.04
CA GLY A 230 1.72 21.81 -8.91
C GLY A 230 2.40 20.44 -8.96
N THR A 231 3.69 20.37 -8.62
CA THR A 231 4.46 19.12 -8.52
C THR A 231 4.53 18.58 -7.09
N GLN A 232 3.82 19.19 -6.14
CA GLN A 232 3.85 18.80 -4.74
C GLN A 232 2.55 18.11 -4.32
N LEU A 233 2.67 17.16 -3.38
CA LEU A 233 1.52 16.61 -2.67
C LEU A 233 1.29 17.41 -1.40
N VAL A 234 0.03 17.77 -1.15
CA VAL A 234 -0.39 18.57 -0.01
C VAL A 234 -1.49 17.85 0.76
N ILE A 235 -1.32 17.77 2.08
CA ILE A 235 -2.36 17.28 2.99
C ILE A 235 -3.24 18.47 3.37
N ARG A 236 -4.56 18.31 3.24
CA ARG A 236 -5.55 19.32 3.59
C ARG A 236 -6.62 18.73 4.50
N ASP A 237 -7.12 19.54 5.42
CA ASP A 237 -8.29 19.17 6.21
C ASP A 237 -9.53 19.13 5.30
N VAL A 238 -10.31 18.06 5.43
CA VAL A 238 -11.61 17.96 4.78
C VAL A 238 -12.61 18.81 5.58
N PRO A 239 -13.47 19.64 4.97
CA PRO A 239 -14.50 20.37 5.71
C PRO A 239 -15.48 19.41 6.41
N THR A 240 -15.94 19.73 7.62
CA THR A 240 -16.82 18.85 8.42
C THR A 240 -18.04 18.33 7.64
N ARG A 241 -18.69 19.19 6.85
CA ARG A 241 -19.85 18.79 6.01
C ARG A 241 -19.51 17.72 4.97
N ALA A 242 -18.27 17.64 4.50
CA ALA A 242 -17.82 16.62 3.58
C ALA A 242 -17.34 15.35 4.30
N ARG A 243 -16.91 15.45 5.57
CA ARG A 243 -16.55 14.29 6.41
C ARG A 243 -17.74 13.40 6.70
N GLU A 244 -18.88 14.01 7.05
CA GLU A 244 -20.13 13.32 7.38
C GLU A 244 -20.83 12.70 6.16
N ARG A 245 -20.36 13.01 4.95
CA ARG A 245 -20.89 12.43 3.71
C ARG A 245 -20.10 11.18 3.33
N PRO A 246 -20.77 10.17 2.77
CA PRO A 246 -20.07 9.04 2.18
C PRO A 246 -19.22 9.53 0.99
N ALA A 247 -17.98 9.04 0.89
CA ALA A 247 -17.05 9.38 -0.19
C ALA A 247 -17.58 8.95 -1.56
N ILE A 248 -18.24 7.79 -1.62
CA ILE A 248 -18.94 7.27 -2.78
C ILE A 248 -20.39 6.92 -2.44
N ASP A 249 -21.28 6.96 -3.43
CA ASP A 249 -22.65 6.47 -3.29
C ASP A 249 -22.75 4.95 -3.55
N ASP A 250 -23.91 4.37 -3.23
CA ASP A 250 -24.15 2.93 -3.35
C ASP A 250 -24.03 2.46 -4.81
N ALA A 251 -24.48 3.28 -5.77
CA ALA A 251 -24.35 2.96 -7.19
C ALA A 251 -22.88 2.89 -7.65
N THR A 252 -22.02 3.74 -7.09
CA THR A 252 -20.57 3.69 -7.35
C THR A 252 -19.94 2.49 -6.66
N ALA A 253 -20.35 2.16 -5.43
CA ALA A 253 -19.87 0.96 -4.74
C ALA A 253 -20.23 -0.32 -5.51
N THR A 254 -21.46 -0.44 -6.02
CA THR A 254 -21.88 -1.58 -6.86
C THR A 254 -21.05 -1.66 -8.15
N ARG A 255 -20.83 -0.54 -8.86
CA ARG A 255 -19.99 -0.50 -10.07
C ARG A 255 -18.55 -0.92 -9.81
N LEU A 256 -17.98 -0.50 -8.67
CA LEU A 256 -16.65 -0.93 -8.23
C LEU A 256 -16.61 -2.44 -7.96
N ALA A 257 -17.62 -2.98 -7.29
CA ALA A 257 -17.71 -4.42 -7.04
C ALA A 257 -17.84 -5.25 -8.32
N GLU A 258 -18.65 -4.80 -9.29
CA GLU A 258 -18.74 -5.41 -10.63
C GLU A 258 -17.38 -5.41 -11.34
N LEU A 259 -16.69 -4.26 -11.35
CA LEU A 259 -15.37 -4.13 -11.93
C LEU A 259 -14.34 -5.02 -11.21
N GLY A 260 -14.42 -5.13 -9.88
CA GLY A 260 -13.60 -6.04 -9.09
C GLY A 260 -13.82 -7.51 -9.47
N LYS A 261 -15.07 -7.93 -9.70
CA LYS A 261 -15.39 -9.28 -10.18
C LYS A 261 -14.80 -9.56 -11.56
N GLU A 262 -14.88 -8.60 -12.48
CA GLU A 262 -14.25 -8.73 -13.81
C GLU A 262 -12.73 -8.90 -13.71
N ILE A 263 -12.08 -8.10 -12.85
CA ILE A 263 -10.64 -8.17 -12.59
C ILE A 263 -10.25 -9.53 -11.96
N ALA A 264 -10.99 -9.98 -10.96
CA ALA A 264 -10.76 -11.28 -10.32
C ALA A 264 -10.94 -12.45 -11.30
N ALA A 265 -11.93 -12.37 -12.19
CA ALA A 265 -12.12 -13.36 -13.25
C ALA A 265 -10.95 -13.36 -14.25
N ALA A 266 -10.44 -12.18 -14.62
CA ALA A 266 -9.30 -12.05 -15.53
C ALA A 266 -8.00 -12.66 -14.96
N PHE A 267 -7.82 -12.60 -13.63
CA PHE A 267 -6.66 -13.19 -12.95
C PHE A 267 -6.90 -14.58 -12.35
N GLY A 268 -8.13 -15.11 -12.43
CA GLY A 268 -8.47 -16.44 -11.95
C GLY A 268 -8.51 -16.59 -10.42
N GLY A 269 -8.64 -15.50 -9.66
CA GLY A 269 -8.67 -15.55 -8.21
C GLY A 269 -8.88 -14.18 -7.55
N PRO A 270 -9.02 -14.15 -6.21
CA PRO A 270 -9.34 -12.93 -5.46
C PRO A 270 -8.23 -11.88 -5.54
N GLN A 271 -8.62 -10.61 -5.70
CA GLN A 271 -7.72 -9.49 -5.93
C GLN A 271 -7.88 -8.40 -4.87
N ASP A 272 -6.75 -7.83 -4.47
CA ASP A 272 -6.57 -6.54 -3.81
C ASP A 272 -6.30 -5.49 -4.89
N ILE A 273 -7.20 -4.51 -5.02
CA ILE A 273 -7.25 -3.56 -6.13
C ILE A 273 -7.24 -2.13 -5.61
N GLU A 274 -6.27 -1.34 -6.06
CA GLU A 274 -6.24 0.11 -5.84
C GLU A 274 -6.98 0.82 -6.96
N TRP A 275 -7.83 1.79 -6.62
CA TRP A 275 -8.64 2.52 -7.59
C TRP A 275 -8.75 4.01 -7.26
N ALA A 276 -9.10 4.79 -8.27
CA ALA A 276 -9.34 6.22 -8.17
C ALA A 276 -10.54 6.66 -9.02
N ILE A 277 -11.19 7.75 -8.62
CA ILE A 277 -12.25 8.41 -9.37
C ILE A 277 -11.78 9.81 -9.75
N VAL A 278 -11.82 10.10 -11.04
CA VAL A 278 -11.53 11.42 -11.64
C VAL A 278 -12.67 11.75 -12.59
N ASP A 279 -13.31 12.92 -12.44
CA ASP A 279 -14.41 13.37 -13.29
C ASP A 279 -15.55 12.32 -13.38
N GLY A 280 -15.84 11.64 -12.27
CA GLY A 280 -16.85 10.59 -12.17
C GLY A 280 -16.50 9.27 -12.86
N ARG A 281 -15.29 9.13 -13.43
CA ARG A 281 -14.79 7.89 -14.04
C ARG A 281 -13.88 7.13 -13.09
N VAL A 282 -14.11 5.83 -12.97
CA VAL A 282 -13.27 4.89 -12.22
C VAL A 282 -12.03 4.52 -13.03
N TRP A 283 -10.89 4.48 -12.36
CA TRP A 283 -9.60 4.04 -12.86
C TRP A 283 -8.97 3.02 -11.91
N ILE A 284 -8.34 1.99 -12.46
CA ILE A 284 -7.60 0.97 -11.73
C ILE A 284 -6.12 1.32 -11.73
N LEU A 285 -5.53 1.39 -10.54
CA LEU A 285 -4.15 1.81 -10.32
C LEU A 285 -3.22 0.63 -10.03
N GLN A 286 -3.76 -0.46 -9.48
CA GLN A 286 -3.03 -1.71 -9.18
C GLN A 286 -4.06 -2.84 -9.01
N ALA A 287 -3.67 -4.07 -9.36
CA ALA A 287 -4.38 -5.28 -8.95
C ALA A 287 -3.35 -6.37 -8.63
N ARG A 288 -3.57 -7.10 -7.53
CA ARG A 288 -2.71 -8.20 -7.10
C ARG A 288 -3.51 -9.26 -6.31
N PRO A 289 -3.02 -10.49 -6.18
CA PRO A 289 -3.70 -11.51 -5.36
C PRO A 289 -3.87 -11.08 -3.90
N VAL A 290 -5.01 -11.42 -3.30
CA VAL A 290 -5.21 -11.24 -1.84
C VAL A 290 -4.33 -12.24 -1.08
N THR A 291 -3.44 -11.75 -0.22
CA THR A 291 -2.48 -12.58 0.53
C THR A 291 -2.95 -12.99 1.93
N ALA A 292 -3.94 -12.29 2.49
CA ALA A 292 -4.47 -12.57 3.82
C ALA A 292 -6.00 -12.44 3.88
N ALA A 293 -6.65 -13.43 4.49
CA ALA A 293 -8.10 -13.48 4.60
C ALA A 293 -8.63 -12.35 5.50
N LEU A 294 -9.68 -11.66 5.04
CA LEU A 294 -10.35 -10.64 5.85
C LEU A 294 -11.04 -11.26 7.07
N PRO A 295 -11.09 -10.55 8.21
CA PRO A 295 -11.98 -10.94 9.29
C PRO A 295 -13.42 -10.93 8.77
N PRO A 296 -14.25 -11.95 9.08
CA PRO A 296 -15.68 -11.88 8.80
C PRO A 296 -16.28 -10.70 9.58
N PRO A 297 -17.37 -10.12 9.04
CA PRO A 297 -18.01 -8.96 9.63
C PRO A 297 -18.40 -9.25 11.08
N SER A 298 -17.97 -8.39 11.98
CA SER A 298 -18.54 -8.35 13.33
C SER A 298 -19.91 -7.69 13.24
N SER A 299 -20.93 -8.32 13.81
CA SER A 299 -22.19 -7.62 14.08
C SER A 299 -21.87 -6.40 14.95
N PRO A 300 -22.46 -5.21 14.70
CA PRO A 300 -22.31 -4.11 15.62
C PRO A 300 -22.76 -4.60 16.99
N SER A 301 -21.83 -4.66 17.94
CA SER A 301 -22.16 -4.97 19.33
C SER A 301 -23.13 -3.89 19.77
N THR A 302 -24.37 -4.29 20.08
CA THR A 302 -25.29 -3.44 20.82
C THR A 302 -24.57 -3.07 22.11
N ALA A 303 -24.23 -1.79 22.25
CA ALA A 303 -23.61 -1.25 23.45
C ALA A 303 -24.45 -1.63 24.68
N SER A 304 -24.00 -2.66 25.40
CA SER A 304 -24.48 -3.00 26.73
C SER A 304 -23.25 -3.30 27.57
N ASP A 305 -22.98 -2.41 28.53
CA ASP A 305 -21.90 -2.41 29.51
C ASP A 305 -20.47 -2.49 28.96
N THR A 306 -20.06 -1.46 28.24
CA THR A 306 -18.63 -1.17 28.05
C THR A 306 -18.13 -0.36 29.25
N PRO A 307 -17.14 -0.85 30.03
CA PRO A 307 -16.53 -0.08 31.11
C PRO A 307 -15.95 1.23 30.56
N ALA A 308 -16.08 2.33 31.32
CA ALA A 308 -15.72 3.69 30.91
C ALA A 308 -14.25 3.90 30.42
N ALA A 309 -13.37 2.92 30.62
CA ALA A 309 -11.96 2.94 30.22
C ALA A 309 -11.66 2.19 28.89
N THR A 310 -12.68 1.72 28.16
CA THR A 310 -12.48 0.96 26.92
C THR A 310 -12.43 1.89 25.70
N LEU A 311 -11.39 1.75 24.89
CA LEU A 311 -11.30 2.37 23.57
C LEU A 311 -11.89 1.43 22.53
N THR A 312 -12.52 1.98 21.49
CA THR A 312 -13.10 1.22 20.38
C THR A 312 -12.56 1.74 19.06
N GLY A 313 -12.28 0.83 18.14
CA GLY A 313 -11.82 1.12 16.78
C GLY A 313 -12.25 0.03 15.79
N THR A 314 -11.66 0.04 14.61
CA THR A 314 -11.88 -0.91 13.53
C THR A 314 -11.16 -2.23 13.80
N PRO A 315 -11.85 -3.39 13.79
CA PRO A 315 -11.21 -4.71 13.87
C PRO A 315 -10.34 -4.97 12.64
N GLY A 316 -9.01 -4.88 12.77
CA GLY A 316 -8.08 -5.03 11.65
C GLY A 316 -7.59 -6.47 11.46
N SER A 317 -7.31 -7.16 12.57
CA SER A 317 -6.85 -8.54 12.62
C SER A 317 -7.32 -9.20 13.92
N ARG A 318 -7.75 -10.46 13.84
CA ARG A 318 -8.49 -11.16 14.90
C ARG A 318 -7.60 -11.60 16.06
N GLY A 319 -8.24 -11.95 17.17
CA GLY A 319 -7.59 -12.49 18.37
C GLY A 319 -7.55 -11.48 19.51
N THR A 320 -7.06 -11.94 20.66
CA THR A 320 -7.00 -11.15 21.89
C THR A 320 -5.62 -11.32 22.50
N VAL A 321 -5.01 -10.22 22.93
CA VAL A 321 -3.69 -10.25 23.58
C VAL A 321 -3.58 -9.20 24.66
N THR A 322 -2.87 -9.53 25.74
CA THR A 322 -2.50 -8.61 26.82
C THR A 322 -0.99 -8.46 26.82
N GLY A 323 -0.51 -7.23 26.87
CA GLY A 323 0.92 -6.91 26.80
C GLY A 323 1.19 -5.46 27.15
N THR A 324 2.48 -5.12 27.19
CA THR A 324 2.93 -3.75 27.49
C THR A 324 2.72 -2.85 26.27
N ALA A 325 2.02 -1.74 26.45
CA ALA A 325 1.85 -0.71 25.43
C ALA A 325 3.17 0.01 25.16
N ARG A 326 3.58 0.05 23.89
CA ARG A 326 4.71 0.84 23.39
C ARG A 326 4.22 1.93 22.46
N ILE A 327 4.34 3.18 22.91
CA ILE A 327 3.97 4.33 22.08
C ILE A 327 5.13 4.70 21.16
N VAL A 328 4.91 4.50 19.87
CA VAL A 328 5.88 4.74 18.80
C VAL A 328 5.31 5.81 17.87
N ARG A 329 5.99 6.95 17.74
CA ARG A 329 5.55 8.08 16.89
C ARG A 329 6.34 8.18 15.59
N GLY A 330 7.44 7.45 15.48
CA GLY A 330 8.25 7.38 14.26
C GLY A 330 9.54 6.58 14.45
N PRO A 331 10.43 6.59 13.45
CA PRO A 331 11.65 5.76 13.44
C PRO A 331 12.56 5.93 14.65
N GLY A 332 12.61 7.12 15.25
CA GLY A 332 13.41 7.37 16.46
C GLY A 332 12.98 6.56 17.68
N ASP A 333 11.74 6.03 17.69
CA ASP A 333 11.21 5.21 18.79
C ASP A 333 11.40 3.71 18.55
N PHE A 334 11.84 3.27 17.37
CA PHE A 334 11.84 1.85 16.98
C PHE A 334 12.68 0.97 17.92
N ALA A 335 13.80 1.48 18.41
CA ALA A 335 14.69 0.76 19.32
C ALA A 335 14.06 0.47 20.70
N ARG A 336 12.93 1.09 21.04
CA ARG A 336 12.22 0.91 22.32
C ARG A 336 11.24 -0.26 22.30
N VAL A 337 10.94 -0.81 21.12
CA VAL A 337 9.98 -1.91 20.96
C VAL A 337 10.68 -3.23 21.18
N HIS A 338 10.13 -4.04 22.07
CA HIS A 338 10.65 -5.38 22.38
C HIS A 338 9.68 -6.47 21.89
N PRO A 339 10.17 -7.69 21.65
CA PRO A 339 9.31 -8.82 21.35
C PRO A 339 8.22 -9.01 22.42
N GLY A 340 6.96 -9.11 21.99
CA GLY A 340 5.81 -9.28 22.89
C GLY A 340 5.13 -7.97 23.33
N ASP A 341 5.67 -6.82 22.97
CA ASP A 341 5.01 -5.52 23.23
C ASP A 341 3.79 -5.31 22.31
N ILE A 342 2.81 -4.52 22.77
CA ILE A 342 1.71 -4.04 21.94
C ILE A 342 2.08 -2.68 21.38
N LEU A 343 2.23 -2.61 20.05
CA LEU A 343 2.59 -1.39 19.33
C LEU A 343 1.40 -0.42 19.29
N VAL A 344 1.58 0.81 19.80
CA VAL A 344 0.59 1.88 19.75
C VAL A 344 1.15 3.06 18.96
N CYS A 345 0.51 3.45 17.86
CA CYS A 345 1.04 4.46 16.95
C CYS A 345 -0.05 5.27 16.22
N PRO A 346 0.27 6.42 15.60
CA PRO A 346 -0.72 7.17 14.82
C PRO A 346 -1.23 6.40 13.60
N PHE A 347 -0.31 5.81 12.86
CA PHE A 347 -0.52 4.93 11.71
C PHE A 347 0.75 4.09 11.52
N THR A 348 0.71 3.08 10.67
CA THR A 348 1.91 2.36 10.23
C THR A 348 2.13 2.56 8.74
N ASP A 349 3.40 2.61 8.37
CA ASP A 349 3.85 2.52 6.99
C ASP A 349 4.82 1.32 6.86
N PRO A 350 5.27 0.96 5.64
CA PRO A 350 6.16 -0.18 5.43
C PRO A 350 7.45 -0.19 6.27
N ALA A 351 7.96 0.98 6.69
CA ALA A 351 9.15 1.04 7.54
C ALA A 351 8.92 0.40 8.93
N TRP A 352 7.67 0.18 9.33
CA TRP A 352 7.28 -0.37 10.62
C TRP A 352 7.15 -1.90 10.58
N THR A 353 7.17 -2.52 9.41
CA THR A 353 7.01 -3.97 9.22
C THR A 353 7.97 -4.81 10.08
N PRO A 354 9.25 -4.44 10.27
CA PRO A 354 10.12 -5.15 11.21
C PRO A 354 9.59 -5.19 12.65
N LEU A 355 8.93 -4.12 13.11
CA LEU A 355 8.31 -4.05 14.44
C LEU A 355 7.06 -4.93 14.53
N LEU A 356 6.25 -4.93 13.47
CA LEU A 356 5.03 -5.75 13.40
C LEU A 356 5.33 -7.25 13.51
N ARG A 357 6.52 -7.70 13.07
CA ARG A 357 6.97 -9.10 13.23
C ARG A 357 7.22 -9.52 14.68
N ILE A 358 7.62 -8.57 15.53
CA ILE A 358 7.99 -8.86 16.92
C ILE A 358 6.90 -8.44 17.92
N ALA A 359 5.99 -7.57 17.52
CA ALA A 359 4.87 -7.12 18.34
C ALA A 359 3.90 -8.27 18.65
N ALA A 360 3.31 -8.24 19.85
CA ALA A 360 2.22 -9.12 20.22
C ALA A 360 0.88 -8.68 19.61
N GLY A 361 0.75 -7.40 19.29
CA GLY A 361 -0.47 -6.78 18.77
C GLY A 361 -0.27 -5.32 18.37
N VAL A 362 -1.26 -4.73 17.70
CA VAL A 362 -1.15 -3.38 17.10
C VAL A 362 -2.38 -2.54 17.38
N VAL A 363 -2.15 -1.28 17.74
CA VAL A 363 -3.17 -0.24 17.87
C VAL A 363 -2.77 0.98 17.03
N THR A 364 -3.67 1.47 16.18
CA THR A 364 -3.43 2.70 15.39
C THR A 364 -4.50 3.76 15.61
N GLU A 365 -4.13 5.04 15.47
CA GLU A 365 -5.09 6.15 15.56
C GLU A 365 -5.93 6.32 14.30
N THR A 366 -5.37 5.92 13.16
CA THR A 366 -5.98 6.01 11.83
C THR A 366 -5.84 4.68 11.08
N GLY A 367 -6.60 4.52 10.00
CA GLY A 367 -6.56 3.34 9.13
C GLY A 367 -7.83 2.51 9.17
N GLY A 368 -8.05 1.78 8.08
CA GLY A 368 -9.16 0.84 7.89
C GLY A 368 -8.72 -0.63 7.90
N VAL A 369 -9.66 -1.55 7.71
CA VAL A 369 -9.44 -2.99 7.62
C VAL A 369 -8.63 -3.39 6.37
N LEU A 370 -8.55 -2.53 5.36
CA LEU A 370 -7.72 -2.76 4.16
C LEU A 370 -6.39 -1.99 4.20
N SER A 371 -6.07 -1.30 5.30
CA SER A 371 -4.80 -0.57 5.45
C SER A 371 -3.60 -1.49 5.65
N HIS A 372 -2.40 -0.93 5.42
CA HIS A 372 -1.11 -1.61 5.67
C HIS A 372 -1.04 -2.31 7.04
N ALA A 373 -1.42 -1.61 8.12
CA ALA A 373 -1.41 -2.16 9.48
C ALA A 373 -2.27 -3.43 9.60
N ALA A 374 -3.47 -3.42 9.00
CA ALA A 374 -4.38 -4.57 9.02
C ALA A 374 -3.81 -5.75 8.24
N ILE A 375 -3.31 -5.50 7.03
CA ILE A 375 -2.77 -6.54 6.14
C ILE A 375 -1.60 -7.25 6.82
N VAL A 376 -0.59 -6.49 7.28
CA VAL A 376 0.61 -7.06 7.88
C VAL A 376 0.29 -7.75 9.22
N ALA A 377 -0.64 -7.21 10.02
CA ALA A 377 -1.07 -7.86 11.25
C ALA A 377 -1.74 -9.23 10.98
N ARG A 378 -2.53 -9.34 9.90
CA ARG A 378 -3.13 -10.61 9.49
C ARG A 378 -2.08 -11.61 8.98
N GLU A 379 -1.11 -11.15 8.19
CA GLU A 379 -0.01 -11.99 7.70
C GLU A 379 0.82 -12.56 8.85
N HIS A 380 1.00 -11.82 9.95
CA HIS A 380 1.68 -12.27 11.16
C HIS A 380 0.77 -12.88 12.22
N ALA A 381 -0.53 -12.99 11.96
CA ALA A 381 -1.54 -13.52 12.89
C ALA A 381 -1.52 -12.84 14.28
N ILE A 382 -1.27 -11.54 14.33
CA ILE A 382 -1.34 -10.74 15.56
C ILE A 382 -2.63 -9.93 15.61
N PRO A 383 -3.26 -9.73 16.79
CA PRO A 383 -4.46 -8.91 16.91
C PRO A 383 -4.19 -7.44 16.56
N ALA A 384 -5.15 -6.79 15.89
CA ALA A 384 -5.04 -5.38 15.54
C ALA A 384 -6.36 -4.62 15.70
N VAL A 385 -6.30 -3.43 16.31
CA VAL A 385 -7.41 -2.48 16.41
C VAL A 385 -6.98 -1.13 15.85
N LEU A 386 -7.68 -0.65 14.82
CA LEU A 386 -7.25 0.50 14.03
C LEU A 386 -8.21 1.67 14.18
N GLY A 387 -7.79 2.86 13.76
CA GLY A 387 -8.69 4.01 13.70
C GLY A 387 -9.23 4.47 15.06
N ILE A 388 -8.46 4.35 16.15
CA ILE A 388 -8.85 4.83 17.48
C ILE A 388 -8.35 6.27 17.67
N PRO A 389 -9.20 7.32 17.58
CA PRO A 389 -8.72 8.69 17.64
C PRO A 389 -7.98 8.99 18.94
N ASN A 390 -6.79 9.57 18.80
CA ASN A 390 -5.92 10.01 19.90
C ASN A 390 -5.40 8.87 20.81
N ALA A 391 -5.36 7.60 20.34
CA ALA A 391 -4.86 6.46 21.10
C ALA A 391 -3.48 6.70 21.73
N THR A 392 -2.55 7.37 21.04
CA THR A 392 -1.18 7.65 21.53
C THR A 392 -1.13 8.68 22.66
N SER A 393 -2.26 9.36 22.93
CA SER A 393 -2.41 10.28 24.06
C SER A 393 -3.33 9.75 25.16
N ARG A 394 -4.24 8.84 24.81
CA ARG A 394 -5.20 8.21 25.74
C ARG A 394 -4.62 6.98 26.42
N LEU A 395 -3.68 6.30 25.76
CA LEU A 395 -2.89 5.22 26.32
C LEU A 395 -1.56 5.78 26.82
N HIS A 396 -0.99 5.11 27.82
CA HIS A 396 0.30 5.47 28.40
C HIS A 396 1.35 4.44 28.03
N ASP A 397 2.56 4.91 27.75
CA ASP A 397 3.70 4.03 27.52
C ASP A 397 4.00 3.19 28.77
N ASP A 398 4.56 2.00 28.60
CA ASP A 398 4.88 1.06 29.69
C ASP A 398 3.66 0.56 30.49
N THR A 399 2.43 0.77 30.01
CA THR A 399 1.23 0.26 30.69
C THR A 399 0.75 -1.05 30.08
N VAL A 400 0.20 -1.93 30.90
CA VAL A 400 -0.38 -3.18 30.40
C VAL A 400 -1.76 -2.88 29.83
N ILE A 401 -1.97 -3.25 28.57
CA ILE A 401 -3.24 -3.13 27.87
C ILE A 401 -3.65 -4.49 27.32
N THR A 402 -4.95 -4.70 27.18
CA THR A 402 -5.54 -5.82 26.47
C THR A 402 -6.20 -5.30 25.21
N ILE A 403 -5.87 -5.88 24.07
CA ILE A 403 -6.55 -5.60 22.81
C ILE A 403 -7.34 -6.82 22.38
N ASP A 404 -8.55 -6.59 21.88
CA ASP A 404 -9.37 -7.58 21.18
C ASP A 404 -9.58 -7.08 19.76
N GLY A 405 -8.80 -7.65 18.84
CA GLY A 405 -8.85 -7.33 17.43
C GLY A 405 -10.02 -7.99 16.69
N THR A 406 -10.80 -8.83 17.37
CA THR A 406 -12.02 -9.44 16.80
C THR A 406 -13.21 -8.49 16.90
N ILE A 407 -13.35 -7.82 18.04
CA ILE A 407 -14.44 -6.85 18.27
C ILE A 407 -13.98 -5.40 18.22
N GLY A 408 -12.68 -5.15 18.10
CA GLY A 408 -12.12 -3.82 17.92
C GLY A 408 -12.03 -3.01 19.21
N THR A 409 -11.67 -3.63 20.34
CA THR A 409 -11.61 -2.94 21.64
C THR A 409 -10.22 -2.97 22.26
N VAL A 410 -9.87 -1.92 22.99
CA VAL A 410 -8.64 -1.82 23.79
C VAL A 410 -9.01 -1.43 25.22
N THR A 411 -8.57 -2.20 26.21
CA THR A 411 -8.75 -1.89 27.62
C THR A 411 -7.40 -1.76 28.32
N ALA A 412 -7.22 -0.70 29.10
CA ALA A 412 -6.10 -0.62 30.02
C ALA A 412 -6.35 -1.55 31.21
N ALA A 413 -5.34 -2.31 31.62
CA ALA A 413 -5.43 -3.16 32.81
C ALA A 413 -5.33 -2.30 34.08
N ASN A 414 -6.42 -1.62 34.42
CA ASN A 414 -6.64 -0.74 35.58
C ASN A 414 -5.63 0.41 35.76
N ALA A 415 -6.16 1.64 35.78
CA ALA A 415 -5.47 2.83 36.29
C ALA A 415 -5.38 2.82 37.83
#